data_AF-A0A381WKY5-F1
#
_entry.id   AF-A0A381WKY5-F1
#
_cell.length_a   1.000
_cell.length_b   1.000
_cell.length_c   1.000
_cell.angle_alpha   90.00
_cell.angle_beta   90.00
_cell.angle_gamma   90.00
#
_symmetry.space_group_name_H-M   'P 1'
#
loop_
_entity.id
_entity.type
_entity.pdbx_description
1 polymer ?
#
loop_
_entity_poly.entity_id
_entity_poly.type
_entity_poly.pdbx_seq_one_letter_code
_entity_poly.pdbx_strand_id
1 'polypeptide(L)'
;MARFKMVDGVRIQYTPEEEAEHDALEVEWASGALDRALAQLRQDRNRALGVTDYYALSDVAMSQEMTDYRQALRDLPAGLSTEAEVHAVSWPVAP
;
A
#
# COMPACT_ATOMS: atom_id res chain seq x y z
N MET A 1 1.18 26.43 -12.17
CA MET A 1 2.62 26.79 -12.08
C MET A 1 3.30 26.12 -13.25
N ALA A 2 4.12 26.82 -14.04
CA ALA A 2 4.68 26.25 -15.26
C ALA A 2 5.58 25.03 -14.96
N ARG A 3 5.29 23.89 -15.60
CA ARG A 3 6.09 22.66 -15.49
C ARG A 3 7.20 22.63 -16.54
N PHE A 4 8.28 21.88 -16.28
CA PHE A 4 9.46 21.83 -17.13
C PHE A 4 9.97 20.41 -17.31
N LYS A 5 10.36 20.04 -18.54
CA LYS A 5 11.02 18.77 -18.88
C LYS A 5 12.50 19.03 -19.16
N MET A 6 13.30 17.98 -19.01
CA MET A 6 14.70 17.99 -19.41
C MET A 6 14.83 17.26 -20.74
N VAL A 7 15.38 17.93 -21.76
CA VAL A 7 15.69 17.33 -23.07
C VAL A 7 17.13 17.68 -23.38
N ASP A 8 17.99 16.67 -23.56
CA ASP A 8 19.42 16.83 -23.85
C ASP A 8 20.16 17.77 -22.87
N GLY A 9 19.79 17.72 -21.59
CA GLY A 9 20.38 18.57 -20.54
C GLY A 9 19.86 20.01 -20.51
N VAL A 10 18.93 20.38 -21.38
CA VAL A 10 18.27 21.69 -21.40
C VAL A 10 16.90 21.60 -20.72
N ARG A 11 16.61 22.56 -19.84
CA ARG A 11 15.30 22.70 -19.18
C ARG A 11 14.34 23.44 -20.12
N ILE A 12 13.29 22.76 -20.56
CA ILE A 12 12.29 23.28 -21.50
C ILE A 12 10.94 23.32 -20.79
N GLN A 13 10.20 24.42 -20.93
CA GLN A 13 8.84 24.53 -20.39
C GLN A 13 7.90 23.58 -21.13
N TYR A 14 6.94 22.99 -20.41
CA TYR A 14 5.89 22.19 -21.02
C TYR A 14 5.08 23.02 -22.01
N THR A 15 4.67 22.40 -23.13
CA THR A 15 3.62 23.00 -23.98
C THR A 15 2.25 22.90 -23.28
N PRO A 16 1.24 23.66 -23.72
CA PRO A 16 -0.12 23.55 -23.17
C PRO A 16 -0.69 22.13 -23.24
N GLU A 17 -0.38 21.39 -24.30
CA GLU A 17 -0.79 20.00 -24.47
C GLU A 17 -0.11 19.10 -23.42
N GLU A 18 1.18 19.28 -23.18
CA GLU A 18 1.93 18.51 -22.17
C GLU A 18 1.48 18.84 -20.75
N GLU A 19 1.12 20.09 -20.46
CA GLU A 19 0.52 20.45 -19.17
C GLU A 19 -0.82 19.74 -18.97
N ALA A 20 -1.66 19.70 -20.00
CA ALA A 20 -2.95 19.00 -19.96
C ALA A 20 -2.80 17.48 -19.79
N GLU A 21 -1.85 16.86 -20.50
CA GLU A 21 -1.51 15.44 -20.32
C GLU A 21 -1.02 15.15 -18.90
N HIS A 22 -0.14 16.00 -18.36
CA HIS A 22 0.34 15.85 -17.00
C HIS A 22 -0.77 16.02 -15.96
N ASP A 23 -1.69 16.98 -16.16
CA ASP A 23 -2.83 17.15 -15.25
C ASP A 23 -3.76 15.91 -15.30
N ALA A 24 -3.96 15.32 -16.48
CA ALA A 24 -4.70 14.05 -16.58
C ALA A 24 -3.99 12.91 -15.83
N LEU A 25 -2.66 12.79 -15.96
CA LEU A 25 -1.87 11.79 -15.23
C LEU A 25 -1.95 11.97 -13.72
N GLU A 26 -1.90 13.21 -13.22
CA GLU A 26 -2.03 13.50 -11.78
C GLU A 26 -3.43 13.14 -11.27
N VAL A 27 -4.47 13.39 -12.06
CA VAL A 27 -5.84 12.99 -11.72
C VAL A 27 -5.99 11.47 -11.69
N GLU A 28 -5.45 10.76 -12.68
CA GLU A 28 -5.42 9.29 -12.71
C GLU A 28 -4.62 8.73 -11.52
N TRP A 29 -3.46 9.33 -11.22
CA TRP A 29 -2.65 8.96 -10.08
C TRP A 29 -3.44 9.14 -8.78
N ALA A 30 -4.00 10.31 -8.53
CA ALA A 30 -4.82 10.57 -7.36
C ALA A 30 -6.02 9.62 -7.24
N SER A 31 -6.70 9.31 -8.35
CA SER A 31 -7.83 8.39 -8.39
C SER A 31 -7.44 6.96 -7.98
N GLY A 32 -6.24 6.52 -8.36
CA GLY A 32 -5.72 5.19 -8.02
C GLY A 32 -5.01 5.09 -6.66
N ALA A 33 -5.02 6.15 -5.84
CA ALA A 33 -4.25 6.19 -4.59
C ALA A 33 -4.68 5.11 -3.58
N LEU A 34 -5.99 4.92 -3.41
CA LEU A 34 -6.55 3.88 -2.55
C LEU A 34 -6.09 2.47 -2.97
N ASP A 35 -6.16 2.15 -4.26
CA ASP A 35 -5.78 0.83 -4.77
C ASP A 35 -4.31 0.52 -4.51
N ARG A 36 -3.44 1.52 -4.72
CA ARG A 36 -2.01 1.39 -4.42
C ARG A 36 -1.76 1.20 -2.92
N ALA A 37 -2.44 1.96 -2.07
CA ALA A 37 -2.34 1.82 -0.62
C ALA A 37 -2.80 0.42 -0.16
N LEU A 38 -3.93 -0.07 -0.67
CA LEU A 38 -4.43 -1.41 -0.38
C LEU A 38 -3.50 -2.51 -0.89
N ALA A 39 -2.87 -2.32 -2.06
CA ALA A 39 -1.88 -3.26 -2.58
C ALA A 39 -0.67 -3.36 -1.65
N GLN A 40 -0.14 -2.23 -1.17
CA GLN A 40 0.97 -2.19 -0.23
C GLN A 40 0.60 -2.88 1.10
N LEU A 41 -0.56 -2.54 1.68
CA LEU A 41 -1.05 -3.17 2.91
C LEU A 41 -1.14 -4.70 2.78
N ARG A 42 -1.67 -5.21 1.65
CA ARG A 42 -1.75 -6.67 1.42
C ARG A 42 -0.37 -7.32 1.34
N GLN A 43 0.62 -6.64 0.75
CA GLN A 43 2.00 -7.14 0.72
C GLN A 43 2.59 -7.23 2.13
N ASP A 44 2.42 -6.19 2.94
CA ASP A 44 2.94 -6.17 4.31
C ASP A 44 2.24 -7.19 5.22
N ARG A 45 0.92 -7.34 5.08
CA ARG A 45 0.14 -8.40 5.73
C ARG A 45 0.67 -9.79 5.37
N ASN A 46 0.87 -10.05 4.08
CA ASN A 46 1.36 -11.34 3.61
C ASN A 46 2.80 -11.60 4.12
N ARG A 47 3.63 -10.56 4.20
CA ARG A 47 4.98 -10.67 4.79
C ARG A 47 4.90 -11.06 6.27
N ALA A 48 4.05 -10.41 7.06
CA ALA A 48 3.88 -10.73 8.48
C ALA A 48 3.33 -12.15 8.71
N LEU A 49 2.37 -12.60 7.89
CA LEU A 49 1.88 -13.98 7.90
C LEU A 49 2.97 -14.99 7.51
N GLY A 50 3.82 -14.65 6.53
CA GLY A 50 4.92 -15.50 6.09
C GLY A 50 6.00 -15.68 7.16
N VAL A 51 6.34 -14.60 7.89
CA VAL A 51 7.32 -14.65 9.00
C VAL A 51 6.85 -15.59 10.12
N THR A 52 5.54 -15.66 10.36
CA THR A 52 4.94 -16.48 11.42
C THR A 52 4.43 -17.83 10.92
N ASP A 53 4.73 -18.22 9.67
CA ASP A 53 4.10 -19.39 9.06
C ASP A 53 4.56 -20.72 9.67
N TYR A 54 5.76 -20.76 10.23
CA TYR A 54 6.31 -21.94 10.91
C TYR A 54 5.45 -22.40 12.11
N TYR A 55 4.64 -21.52 12.71
CA TYR A 55 3.70 -21.91 13.76
C TYR A 55 2.57 -22.82 13.27
N ALA A 56 2.36 -22.92 11.95
CA ALA A 56 1.36 -23.82 11.36
C ALA A 56 1.91 -25.23 11.08
N LEU A 57 3.18 -25.51 11.37
CA LEU A 57 3.77 -26.84 11.21
C LEU A 57 3.25 -27.80 12.30
N SER A 58 3.14 -29.09 11.96
CA SER A 58 2.57 -30.10 12.86
C SER A 58 3.40 -30.37 14.12
N ASP A 59 4.68 -30.00 14.11
CA ASP A 59 5.62 -30.14 15.21
C ASP A 59 5.64 -28.92 16.16
N VAL A 60 4.91 -27.85 15.82
CA VAL A 60 4.81 -26.64 16.63
C VAL A 60 3.41 -26.49 17.21
N ALA A 61 3.33 -26.36 18.54
CA ALA A 61 2.08 -25.96 19.20
C ALA A 61 1.95 -24.43 19.16
N MET A 62 1.04 -23.92 18.34
CA MET A 62 0.74 -22.49 18.25
C MET A 62 -0.02 -22.01 19.48
N SER A 63 0.43 -20.90 20.09
CA SER A 63 -0.27 -20.26 21.20
C SER A 63 -1.59 -19.63 20.75
N GLN A 64 -2.49 -19.38 21.71
CA GLN A 64 -3.73 -18.65 21.43
C GLN A 64 -3.42 -17.23 20.92
N GLU A 65 -2.46 -16.54 21.55
CA GLU A 65 -2.06 -15.19 21.17
C GLU A 65 -1.53 -15.12 19.72
N MET A 66 -0.75 -16.12 19.29
CA MET A 66 -0.27 -16.20 17.90
C MET A 66 -1.40 -16.52 16.91
N THR A 67 -2.37 -17.35 17.32
CA THR A 67 -3.57 -17.62 16.54
C THR A 67 -4.38 -16.34 16.32
N ASP A 68 -4.60 -15.58 17.39
CA ASP A 68 -5.34 -14.31 17.37
C ASP A 68 -4.62 -13.25 16.54
N TYR A 69 -3.30 -13.13 16.70
CA TYR A 69 -2.45 -12.25 15.89
C TYR A 69 -2.58 -12.56 14.39
N ARG A 70 -2.45 -13.84 14.00
CA ARG A 70 -2.54 -14.26 12.59
C ARG A 70 -3.96 -14.07 12.04
N GLN A 71 -5.00 -14.20 12.87
CA GLN A 71 -6.37 -13.92 12.45
C GLN A 71 -6.57 -12.41 12.22
N ALA A 72 -6.15 -11.57 13.16
CA ALA A 72 -6.25 -10.11 13.02
C ALA A 72 -5.50 -9.59 11.77
N LEU A 73 -4.36 -10.20 11.42
CA LEU A 73 -3.69 -9.90 10.15
C LEU A 73 -4.56 -10.25 8.94
N ARG A 74 -5.20 -11.43 8.92
CA ARG A 74 -6.05 -11.87 7.80
C ARG A 74 -7.30 -11.03 7.63
N ASP A 75 -7.81 -10.46 8.72
CA ASP A 75 -8.97 -9.57 8.69
C ASP A 75 -8.65 -8.27 7.95
N LEU A 76 -7.39 -7.85 7.84
CA LEU A 76 -6.99 -6.71 7.00
C LEU A 76 -7.05 -7.06 5.50
N PRO A 77 -7.58 -6.17 4.62
CA PRO A 77 -8.02 -4.79 4.86
C PRO A 77 -9.54 -4.60 5.04
N ALA A 78 -10.26 -5.54 5.68
CA ALA A 78 -11.71 -5.44 5.82
C ALA A 78 -12.12 -4.11 6.48
N GLY A 79 -13.10 -3.42 5.88
CA GLY A 79 -13.62 -2.15 6.38
C GLY A 79 -12.81 -0.90 6.01
N LEU A 80 -11.70 -1.02 5.28
CA LEU A 80 -10.91 0.12 4.82
C LEU A 80 -11.40 0.58 3.44
N SER A 81 -11.89 1.82 3.35
CA SER A 81 -12.54 2.40 2.17
C SER A 81 -11.85 3.67 1.65
N THR A 82 -10.94 4.26 2.43
CA THR A 82 -10.18 5.45 2.06
C THR A 82 -8.68 5.26 2.22
N GLU A 83 -7.88 6.00 1.46
CA GLU A 83 -6.41 5.96 1.60
C GLU A 83 -5.98 6.33 3.02
N ALA A 84 -6.62 7.33 3.62
CA ALA A 84 -6.32 7.76 4.99
C ALA A 84 -6.58 6.64 6.02
N GLU A 85 -7.67 5.89 5.87
CA GLU A 85 -7.96 4.71 6.72
C GLU A 85 -6.89 3.63 6.55
N VAL A 86 -6.41 3.41 5.33
CA VAL A 86 -5.35 2.43 5.06
C VAL A 86 -4.03 2.83 5.75
N HIS A 87 -3.64 4.11 5.68
CA HIS A 87 -2.43 4.59 6.33
C HIS A 87 -2.55 4.67 7.86
N ALA A 88 -3.77 4.87 8.38
CA ALA A 88 -4.05 4.94 9.81
C ALA A 88 -4.39 3.58 10.44
N VAL A 89 -4.35 2.48 9.66
CA VAL A 89 -4.75 1.16 10.14
C VAL A 89 -3.92 0.74 11.35
N SER A 90 -4.59 0.24 12.39
CA SER A 90 -3.92 -0.33 13.54
C SER A 90 -3.49 -1.76 13.24
N TRP A 91 -2.17 -2.00 13.22
CA TRP A 91 -1.63 -3.34 13.04
C TRP A 91 -1.66 -4.12 14.35
N PRO A 92 -1.97 -5.44 14.32
CA PRO A 92 -1.81 -6.28 15.50
C PRO A 92 -0.33 -6.37 15.87
N VAL A 93 -0.03 -6.49 17.16
CA VAL A 93 1.33 -6.65 17.67
C VAL A 93 1.62 -8.14 17.81
N ALA A 94 2.77 -8.58 17.30
CA ALA A 94 3.18 -9.98 17.42
C ALA A 94 3.46 -10.32 18.90
N PRO A 95 2.99 -11.48 19.40
CA PRO A 95 3.34 -11.98 20.73
C PRO A 95 4.78 -12.49 20.82
#